data_AF-A0A815UC78-F1
#
_entry.id   AF-A0A815UC78-F1
#
_cell.length_a   1.000
_cell.length_b   1.000
_cell.length_c   1.000
_cell.angle_alpha   90.00
_cell.angle_beta   90.00
_cell.angle_gamma   90.00
#
_symmetry.space_group_name_H-M   'P 1'
#
loop_
_entity.id
_entity.type
_entity.pdbx_description
1 polymer ?
#
loop_
_entity_poly.entity_id
_entity_poly.type
_entity_poly.pdbx_seq_one_letter_code
_entity_poly.pdbx_strand_id
1 'polypeptide(L)' 'MMTDNNLVRHLDACETMGNASTICSDKTGTLTTNRMTVVQCYFNGKHYDKLPKKDEI' A
#
# COMPACT_ATOMS: atom_id res chain seq x y z
N MET A 1 0.62 -15.34 16.34
CA MET A 1 0.59 -15.49 14.86
C MET A 1 -0.83 -15.45 14.32
N MET A 2 -1.70 -16.42 14.63
CA MET A 2 -3.07 -16.42 14.10
C MET A 2 -3.93 -15.22 14.57
N THR A 3 -3.72 -14.76 15.82
CA THR A 3 -4.32 -13.54 16.35
C THR A 3 -3.83 -12.25 15.68
N ASP A 4 -2.68 -12.32 15.01
CA ASP A 4 -1.99 -11.18 14.42
C ASP A 4 -2.24 -11.08 12.91
N ASN A 5 -3.31 -11.74 12.43
CA ASN A 5 -3.65 -11.91 11.01
C ASN A 5 -2.55 -12.62 10.19
N ASN A 6 -1.71 -13.44 10.83
CA ASN A 6 -0.65 -14.20 10.18
C ASN A 6 -0.95 -15.71 10.25
N LEU A 7 -1.48 -16.26 9.16
CA LEU A 7 -1.75 -17.69 9.02
C LEU A 7 -0.55 -18.42 8.42
N VAL A 8 0.10 -19.26 9.22
CA VAL A 8 1.17 -20.15 8.76
C VAL A 8 0.56 -21.47 8.29
N ARG A 9 0.76 -21.80 7.00
CA ARG A 9 0.23 -23.03 6.39
C ARG A 9 1.19 -24.22 6.48
N HIS A 10 2.49 -23.96 6.49
CA HIS A 10 3.55 -24.95 6.64
C HIS A 10 4.49 -24.52 7.77
N LEU A 11 4.74 -25.42 8.73
CA LEU A 11 5.44 -25.05 9.98
C LEU A 11 6.91 -24.66 9.76
N ASP A 12 7.56 -25.19 8.72
CA ASP A 12 8.93 -24.86 8.29
C ASP A 12 9.09 -23.43 7.75
N ALA A 13 8.00 -22.81 7.30
CA ALA A 13 8.01 -21.41 6.85
C ALA A 13 8.38 -20.43 7.97
N CYS A 14 8.10 -20.77 9.24
CA CYS A 14 8.49 -19.96 10.40
C CYS A 14 10.01 -19.82 10.51
N GLU A 15 10.75 -20.91 10.32
CA GLU A 15 12.21 -20.92 10.37
C GLU A 15 12.82 -20.20 9.16
N THR A 16 12.26 -20.46 7.97
CA THR A 16 12.70 -19.82 6.72
C THR A 16 12.59 -18.28 6.80
N MET A 17 11.46 -17.76 7.29
CA MET A 17 11.26 -16.33 7.47
C MET A 17 12.18 -15.73 8.55
N GLY A 18 12.54 -16.50 9.57
CA GLY A 18 13.48 -16.07 10.62
C GLY A 18 14.90 -15.80 10.10
N ASN A 19 15.30 -16.47 9.02
CA ASN A 19 16.62 -16.34 8.39
C ASN A 19 16.60 -15.51 7.09
N ALA A 20 15.46 -14.92 6.71
CA ALA A 20 15.35 -14.15 5.48
C ALA A 20 16.18 -12.85 5.55
N SER A 21 17.06 -12.63 4.58
CA SER A 21 17.87 -11.41 4.46
C SER A 21 17.34 -10.40 3.43
N THR A 22 16.37 -10.80 2.59
CA THR A 22 15.75 -9.95 1.57
C THR A 22 14.31 -10.39 1.34
N ILE A 23 13.39 -9.42 1.25
CA ILE A 23 11.97 -9.65 0.92
C ILE A 23 11.66 -8.97 -0.41
N CYS A 24 11.33 -9.77 -1.43
CA CYS A 24 10.86 -9.28 -2.70
C CYS A 24 9.35 -9.02 -2.62
N SER A 25 8.97 -7.81 -2.22
CA SER A 25 7.56 -7.44 -2.07
C SER A 25 6.97 -6.90 -3.36
N ASP A 26 5.74 -7.32 -3.66
CA ASP A 26 4.91 -6.67 -4.67
C ASP A 26 4.40 -5.31 -4.17
N LYS A 27 4.12 -4.39 -5.09
CA LYS A 27 3.65 -3.05 -4.75
C LYS A 27 2.15 -3.00 -4.48
N THR A 28 1.34 -3.40 -5.46
CA THR A 28 -0.10 -3.16 -5.45
C THR A 28 -0.82 -4.25 -4.65
N GLY A 29 -1.58 -3.88 -3.63
CA GLY A 29 -2.29 -4.83 -2.76
C GLY A 29 -1.44 -5.40 -1.61
N THR A 30 -0.13 -5.17 -1.63
CA THR A 30 0.80 -5.52 -0.53
C THR A 30 1.35 -4.27 0.15
N LEU A 31 2.07 -3.41 -0.57
CA LEU A 31 2.57 -2.13 -0.01
C LEU A 31 1.53 -1.02 -0.09
N THR A 32 0.71 -1.00 -1.15
CA THR A 32 -0.41 -0.07 -1.30
C THR A 32 -1.74 -0.78 -1.10
N THR A 33 -2.77 -0.02 -0.72
CA THR A 33 -4.13 -0.54 -0.46
C THR A 33 -4.89 -1.03 -1.70
N ASN A 34 -4.25 -1.02 -2.87
CA ASN A 34 -4.90 -1.26 -4.18
C ASN A 34 -6.16 -0.39 -4.39
N ARG A 35 -6.19 0.79 -3.78
CA ARG A 35 -7.27 1.76 -3.92
C ARG A 35 -6.70 3.09 -4.41
N MET A 36 -6.87 3.33 -5.70
CA MET A 36 -6.41 4.56 -6.33
C MET A 36 -7.30 5.74 -5.91
N THR A 37 -6.68 6.84 -5.53
CA THR A 37 -7.35 8.11 -5.21
C THR A 37 -6.67 9.24 -6.00
N VAL A 38 -7.46 10.21 -6.43
CA VAL A 38 -6.90 11.43 -7.02
C VAL A 38 -6.33 12.28 -5.88
N VAL A 39 -5.07 12.68 -6.00
CA VAL A 39 -4.38 13.48 -4.98
C VAL A 39 -4.12 14.92 -5.43
N GLN A 40 -3.91 15.10 -6.74
CA GLN A 40 -3.54 16.35 -7.37
C GLN A 40 -4.20 16.45 -8.74
N CYS A 41 -4.41 17.67 -9.23
CA CYS A 41 -4.87 17.90 -10.59
C CYS A 41 -4.14 19.09 -11.22
N TYR A 42 -4.06 19.10 -12.55
CA TYR A 42 -3.55 20.23 -13.31
C TYR A 42 -4.67 20.75 -14.20
N PHE A 43 -5.13 21.98 -13.98
CA PHE A 43 -6.27 22.55 -14.67
C PHE A 43 -6.05 24.05 -14.94
N ASN A 44 -6.40 24.50 -16.15
CA ASN A 44 -6.25 25.89 -16.58
C ASN A 44 -4.87 26.51 -16.29
N GLY A 45 -3.80 25.75 -16.56
CA GLY A 45 -2.41 26.19 -16.33
C GLY A 45 -1.95 26.20 -14.87
N LYS A 46 -2.81 25.78 -13.92
CA LYS A 46 -2.50 25.75 -12.49
C LYS A 46 -2.39 24.31 -11.99
N HIS A 47 -1.35 24.05 -11.20
CA HIS A 47 -1.19 22.80 -10.46
C HIS A 47 -1.89 22.92 -9.10
N TYR A 48 -2.77 21.98 -8.80
CA TYR A 48 -3.48 21.88 -7.54
C TYR A 48 -2.87 20.74 -6.74
N ASP A 49 -2.06 21.08 -5.74
CA ASP A 49 -1.39 20.10 -4.87
C ASP A 49 -2.35 19.35 -3.94
N LYS A 50 -3.58 19.85 -3.83
CA LYS A 50 -4.71 19.20 -3.15
C LYS A 50 -5.94 19.37 -4.03
N LEU A 51 -6.83 18.39 -3.98
CA LEU A 51 -8.13 18.52 -4.62
C LEU A 51 -8.86 19.77 -4.10
N PRO A 52 -9.35 20.66 -4.97
CA PRO A 52 -10.13 21.81 -4.54
C PRO A 52 -11.38 21.34 -3.80
N LYS A 53 -11.75 22.05 -2.74
CA LYS A 53 -13.01 21.77 -2.03
C LYS A 53 -14.17 22.07 -2.98
N LYS A 54 -15.26 21.32 -2.85
CA LYS A 54 -16.44 21.48 -3.72
C LYS A 54 -17.00 22.91 -3.72
N ASP A 55 -16.78 23.66 -2.63
CA ASP A 55 -17.24 25.05 -2.46
C ASP A 55 -16.31 26.09 -3.13
N GLU A 56 -15.17 25.66 -3.68
CA GLU A 56 -14.15 26.49 -4.34
C GLU A 56 -14.09 26.25 -5.86
N ILE A 57 -15.00 25.43 -6.40
CA ILE A 57 -15.14 25.11 -7.83
C ILE A 57 -16.35 25.83 -8.41
#